data_AF-A0A1B8GKS2-F1
#
_entry.id   AF-A0A1B8GKS2-F1
#
_cell.length_a   1.000
_cell.length_b   1.000
_cell.length_c   1.000
_cell.angle_alpha   90.00
_cell.angle_beta   90.00
_cell.angle_gamma   90.00
#
_symmetry.space_group_name_H-M   'P 1'
#
loop_
_entity.id
_entity.type
_entity.pdbx_description
1 polymer ?
#
loop_
_entity_poly.entity_id
_entity_poly.type
_entity_poly.pdbx_seq_one_letter_code
_entity_poly.pdbx_strand_id
1 'polypeptide(L)'
;MWWWILAPAANCPTRVNFSVITLPSVNFAALNFEAYYGSRCGFGNKKSSKTGYLNHDIGIGLLSPVSSLARLCIACDRINFFSNVLSLILGITAITTMTELQIHRNYGPLAAGNKLSQFHEVPSTHSTASTVSISQVPKAEDVASILLNTSQPKDGELQQLFAENIAAKLWRVAQRDLKDNDPPTAYPEIVPQEGSQQGRYELREASFWTCGFFPGSLYTLLERETRYPGSQGYPLPRKTLLALCRAWAEPLHAMATRTDTHDIGFIVEPALRLDWELTGNRRSLQSIVTAAYSLATRYVAPSGAIRSWDLIRKKDVSIISMEENNIVIIDSLCNLDLLFYASAYTKDTTLATIARTHAHTMLTSHLRLESGIAASITGYSGPIYSTCHVANIDPKTGAIKQRLTAQGYATDSTWARGQAWAILGYAQTYMWTKERIFLDAACGLTEYFLRRLGPGYNVPPWDFDAPVENPEKPVFDSSASSIAANGMMILSEALVADGQLAIAENFRIAAIDVVKGLLRGALAEEKARFVVDGSQKGSENDTLEIEDVLAGSTFDGILKNGTANNNVGANRRYANHGLVYGDYYLLQFGNRLLRMGLI
;
A
#
# COMPACT_ATOMS: atom_id res chain seq x y z
N MET A 1 29.83 -25.70 51.62
CA MET A 1 30.79 -26.78 51.27
C MET A 1 31.91 -26.18 50.42
N TRP A 2 33.03 -26.89 50.24
CA TRP A 2 34.32 -26.30 49.83
C TRP A 2 34.59 -26.34 48.30
N TRP A 3 35.56 -25.53 47.86
CA TRP A 3 36.11 -25.45 46.50
C TRP A 3 37.13 -26.58 46.17
N TRP A 4 37.19 -26.99 44.89
CA TRP A 4 38.42 -27.23 44.07
C TRP A 4 38.05 -26.94 42.59
N ILE A 5 38.84 -26.41 41.63
CA ILE A 5 40.26 -25.98 41.44
C ILE A 5 41.06 -26.83 40.41
N LEU A 6 41.75 -26.13 39.49
CA LEU A 6 42.83 -26.52 38.54
C LEU A 6 42.55 -27.16 37.15
N ALA A 7 43.46 -26.79 36.23
CA ALA A 7 43.80 -27.28 34.88
C ALA A 7 45.32 -26.93 34.68
N PRO A 8 45.96 -26.83 33.49
CA PRO A 8 45.79 -27.47 32.16
C PRO A 8 47.11 -28.12 31.60
N ALA A 9 47.09 -28.77 30.43
CA ALA A 9 48.18 -28.95 29.41
C ALA A 9 47.75 -30.03 28.37
N ALA A 10 48.05 -30.08 27.06
CA ALA A 10 48.94 -29.39 26.09
C ALA A 10 50.12 -30.24 25.54
N ASN A 11 49.91 -30.95 24.40
CA ASN A 11 50.81 -30.98 23.23
C ASN A 11 50.39 -32.01 22.12
N CYS A 12 50.97 -31.84 20.92
CA CYS A 12 50.82 -32.65 19.69
C CYS A 12 52.23 -33.22 19.31
N PRO A 13 52.51 -33.87 18.14
CA PRO A 13 51.65 -34.42 17.08
C PRO A 13 52.06 -35.84 16.57
N THR A 14 51.29 -36.42 15.65
CA THR A 14 51.79 -37.42 14.66
C THR A 14 51.10 -37.27 13.30
N ARG A 15 51.82 -37.52 12.21
CA ARG A 15 51.31 -37.50 10.81
C ARG A 15 51.07 -38.91 10.29
N VAL A 16 50.04 -39.08 9.46
CA VAL A 16 49.99 -40.07 8.37
C VAL A 16 49.41 -39.39 7.14
N ASN A 17 50.06 -39.54 5.98
CA ASN A 17 49.52 -39.19 4.66
C ASN A 17 49.04 -40.47 3.96
N PHE A 18 48.03 -40.40 3.10
CA PHE A 18 48.15 -40.90 1.71
C PHE A 18 47.05 -40.36 0.79
N SER A 19 47.30 -40.49 -0.51
CA SER A 19 46.79 -39.73 -1.65
C SER A 19 45.30 -39.79 -1.98
N VAL A 20 44.72 -38.61 -2.23
CA VAL A 20 44.07 -38.19 -3.50
C VAL A 20 43.38 -39.25 -4.36
N ILE A 21 42.06 -39.10 -4.52
CA ILE A 21 41.33 -39.29 -5.80
C ILE A 21 40.50 -38.01 -6.04
N THR A 22 40.32 -37.58 -7.29
CA THR A 22 39.71 -36.29 -7.67
C THR A 22 38.49 -36.40 -8.57
N LEU A 23 37.75 -35.28 -8.64
CA LEU A 23 36.65 -34.90 -9.54
C LEU A 23 35.22 -35.38 -9.17
N PRO A 24 34.17 -34.62 -9.55
CA PRO A 24 34.14 -33.22 -9.98
C PRO A 24 33.40 -32.29 -8.99
N SER A 25 33.71 -30.98 -9.05
CA SER A 25 33.07 -29.95 -8.23
C SER A 25 31.64 -29.63 -8.69
N VAL A 26 30.68 -29.62 -7.77
CA VAL A 26 29.38 -28.95 -7.99
C VAL A 26 29.60 -27.44 -7.91
N ASN A 27 29.07 -26.70 -8.89
CA ASN A 27 29.21 -25.25 -8.93
C ASN A 27 28.46 -24.58 -7.77
N PHE A 28 29.21 -23.94 -6.85
CA PHE A 28 28.65 -22.84 -6.07
C PHE A 28 28.40 -21.67 -7.01
N ALA A 29 27.13 -21.44 -7.35
CA ALA A 29 26.72 -20.22 -8.04
C ALA A 29 26.88 -19.05 -7.06
N ALA A 30 27.93 -18.25 -7.25
CA ALA A 30 28.12 -16.99 -6.53
C ALA A 30 27.05 -15.99 -6.99
N LEU A 31 25.95 -15.90 -6.26
CA LEU A 31 24.96 -14.84 -6.41
C LEU A 31 25.61 -13.51 -5.98
N ASN A 32 25.94 -12.68 -6.97
CA ASN A 32 26.52 -11.36 -6.73
C ASN A 32 25.52 -10.45 -6.01
N PHE A 33 25.91 -9.96 -4.83
CA PHE A 33 25.18 -8.93 -4.10
C PHE A 33 25.42 -7.55 -4.74
N GLU A 34 24.56 -7.12 -5.66
CA GLU A 34 24.51 -5.71 -6.08
C GLU A 34 23.62 -4.88 -5.16
N ALA A 35 24.20 -4.46 -4.02
CA ALA A 35 23.62 -3.41 -3.21
C ALA A 35 23.97 -2.02 -3.79
N TYR A 36 22.99 -1.37 -4.42
CA TYR A 36 22.96 0.09 -4.64
C TYR A 36 24.14 0.72 -5.45
N TYR A 37 24.48 0.17 -6.62
CA TYR A 37 25.35 0.87 -7.59
C TYR A 37 24.79 0.84 -9.01
N GLY A 38 25.11 1.88 -9.78
CA GLY A 38 24.79 2.02 -11.19
C GLY A 38 25.74 3.00 -11.88
N SER A 39 25.73 2.97 -13.21
CA SER A 39 26.47 3.87 -14.12
C SER A 39 27.99 3.71 -14.20
N ARG A 40 28.44 3.22 -15.37
CA ARG A 40 29.61 3.78 -16.08
C ARG A 40 29.22 4.10 -17.52
N CYS A 41 29.57 5.29 -17.99
CA CYS A 41 29.38 5.69 -19.39
C CYS A 41 30.54 5.18 -20.25
N GLY A 42 30.28 4.99 -21.55
CA GLY A 42 31.17 4.24 -22.44
C GLY A 42 32.27 5.04 -23.14
N PHE A 43 33.07 4.29 -23.91
CA PHE A 43 33.83 4.74 -25.07
C PHE A 43 33.55 3.72 -26.18
N GLY A 44 33.60 4.12 -27.46
CA GLY A 44 33.30 3.20 -28.56
C GLY A 44 34.07 3.51 -29.84
N ASN A 45 34.13 2.54 -30.77
CA ASN A 45 34.50 2.82 -32.16
C ASN A 45 34.01 1.77 -33.19
N LYS A 46 33.29 2.31 -34.18
CA LYS A 46 33.03 1.92 -35.59
C LYS A 46 33.59 0.61 -36.21
N LYS A 47 32.82 0.15 -37.23
CA LYS A 47 33.11 -0.82 -38.34
C LYS A 47 32.93 -2.32 -37.99
N SER A 48 32.47 -3.20 -38.90
CA SER A 48 31.98 -3.02 -40.31
C SER A 48 31.04 -4.15 -40.77
N SER A 49 30.38 -3.92 -41.92
CA SER A 49 29.36 -4.76 -42.59
C SER A 49 29.85 -6.05 -43.29
N LYS A 50 28.92 -7.01 -43.47
CA LYS A 50 28.58 -7.83 -44.68
C LYS A 50 27.61 -8.97 -44.28
N THR A 51 26.41 -9.14 -44.86
CA THR A 51 26.03 -9.88 -46.10
C THR A 51 26.58 -11.31 -46.21
N GLY A 52 25.82 -12.38 -46.50
CA GLY A 52 24.37 -12.54 -46.77
C GLY A 52 24.07 -13.90 -47.46
N TYR A 53 22.82 -14.15 -47.90
CA TYR A 53 22.34 -15.32 -48.70
C TYR A 53 22.38 -16.70 -47.99
N LEU A 54 21.75 -17.79 -48.48
CA LEU A 54 20.36 -18.09 -48.97
C LEU A 54 20.32 -19.60 -49.33
N ASN A 55 19.12 -20.16 -49.62
CA ASN A 55 18.85 -21.50 -50.22
C ASN A 55 19.17 -22.76 -49.38
N HIS A 56 18.59 -23.95 -49.64
CA HIS A 56 17.21 -24.34 -50.03
C HIS A 56 17.08 -25.89 -49.87
N ASP A 57 15.85 -26.43 -50.06
CA ASP A 57 15.53 -27.85 -50.37
C ASP A 57 15.81 -28.94 -49.30
N ILE A 58 15.35 -30.20 -49.43
CA ILE A 58 14.02 -30.83 -49.63
C ILE A 58 14.25 -32.37 -49.70
N GLY A 59 13.30 -33.19 -49.23
CA GLY A 59 13.34 -34.67 -49.27
C GLY A 59 13.15 -35.28 -47.86
N ILE A 60 12.08 -36.02 -47.49
CA ILE A 60 11.19 -37.00 -48.14
C ILE A 60 11.84 -38.39 -48.32
N GLY A 61 11.27 -39.40 -47.64
CA GLY A 61 11.68 -40.81 -47.66
C GLY A 61 11.48 -41.49 -46.29
N LEU A 62 10.25 -41.84 -45.90
CA LEU A 62 9.61 -43.16 -46.13
C LEU A 62 10.03 -44.27 -45.13
N LEU A 63 9.11 -44.65 -44.23
CA LEU A 63 8.50 -46.00 -44.17
C LEU A 63 7.38 -46.09 -43.11
N SER A 64 6.49 -47.06 -43.28
CA SER A 64 5.32 -47.40 -42.43
C SER A 64 4.93 -48.88 -42.75
N PRO A 65 3.75 -49.43 -42.38
CA PRO A 65 2.81 -49.16 -41.27
C PRO A 65 2.46 -50.45 -40.47
N VAL A 66 1.65 -50.34 -39.41
CA VAL A 66 0.68 -51.39 -39.01
C VAL A 66 -0.64 -50.73 -38.56
N SER A 67 -1.78 -51.35 -38.91
CA SER A 67 -3.16 -50.84 -38.76
C SER A 67 -3.95 -51.58 -37.65
N SER A 68 -4.66 -50.89 -36.74
CA SER A 68 -6.10 -50.54 -36.81
C SER A 68 -7.13 -51.64 -36.49
N LEU A 69 -8.04 -51.37 -35.53
CA LEU A 69 -9.42 -51.89 -35.35
C LEU A 69 -10.06 -51.00 -34.25
N ALA A 70 -10.99 -50.07 -34.53
CA ALA A 70 -12.46 -50.23 -34.66
C ALA A 70 -13.15 -50.64 -33.31
N ARG A 71 -14.02 -49.83 -32.67
CA ARG A 71 -15.42 -49.39 -33.02
C ARG A 71 -16.42 -50.58 -33.03
N LEU A 72 -17.68 -50.50 -32.57
CA LEU A 72 -18.62 -49.37 -32.35
C LEU A 72 -19.77 -49.72 -31.34
N CYS A 73 -20.66 -48.75 -31.06
CA CYS A 73 -22.08 -48.85 -30.60
C CYS A 73 -22.44 -48.66 -29.09
N ILE A 74 -23.66 -48.23 -28.69
CA ILE A 74 -24.48 -47.03 -29.04
C ILE A 74 -25.80 -46.99 -28.19
N ALA A 75 -26.14 -45.81 -27.63
CA ALA A 75 -27.47 -45.28 -27.22
C ALA A 75 -28.32 -45.86 -26.04
N CYS A 76 -29.13 -44.93 -25.50
CA CYS A 76 -30.24 -45.03 -24.52
C CYS A 76 -29.90 -45.38 -23.05
N ASP A 77 -30.62 -44.88 -22.03
CA ASP A 77 -31.94 -44.21 -22.05
C ASP A 77 -32.07 -42.97 -21.12
N ARG A 78 -33.20 -42.25 -21.19
CA ARG A 78 -33.56 -41.09 -20.34
C ARG A 78 -34.40 -41.49 -19.12
N ILE A 79 -34.35 -40.69 -18.02
CA ILE A 79 -35.52 -40.23 -17.22
C ILE A 79 -35.08 -39.31 -16.04
N ASN A 80 -36.03 -38.58 -15.44
CA ASN A 80 -35.92 -37.73 -14.23
C ASN A 80 -35.12 -36.41 -14.34
N PHE A 81 -35.70 -35.44 -15.04
CA PHE A 81 -35.44 -34.01 -14.88
C PHE A 81 -36.74 -33.32 -14.42
N PHE A 82 -36.96 -33.13 -13.11
CA PHE A 82 -37.97 -32.20 -12.53
C PHE A 82 -37.94 -32.15 -10.99
N SER A 83 -36.88 -31.59 -10.38
CA SER A 83 -36.95 -30.95 -9.05
C SER A 83 -35.61 -30.26 -8.72
N ASN A 84 -35.46 -28.97 -9.07
CA ASN A 84 -34.44 -28.05 -8.51
C ASN A 84 -34.53 -26.61 -9.07
N VAL A 85 -35.74 -26.07 -9.24
CA VAL A 85 -35.94 -24.68 -9.76
C VAL A 85 -36.34 -23.69 -8.66
N LEU A 86 -36.84 -24.17 -7.51
CA LEU A 86 -37.38 -23.30 -6.45
C LEU A 86 -36.32 -22.75 -5.48
N SER A 87 -35.18 -23.41 -5.34
CA SER A 87 -34.10 -23.01 -4.41
C SER A 87 -33.26 -21.82 -4.90
N LEU A 88 -33.36 -21.43 -6.17
CA LEU A 88 -32.48 -20.42 -6.77
C LEU A 88 -32.95 -18.97 -6.52
N ILE A 89 -34.22 -18.76 -6.16
CA ILE A 89 -34.83 -17.42 -6.04
C ILE A 89 -34.67 -16.84 -4.62
N LEU A 90 -34.57 -17.68 -3.58
CA LEU A 90 -34.41 -17.23 -2.19
C LEU A 90 -32.94 -17.04 -1.75
N GLY A 91 -31.96 -17.50 -2.52
CA GLY A 91 -30.53 -17.38 -2.18
C GLY A 91 -29.88 -16.04 -2.54
N ILE A 92 -30.51 -15.25 -3.43
CA ILE A 92 -29.86 -14.08 -4.05
C ILE A 92 -29.91 -12.84 -3.15
N THR A 93 -30.92 -12.70 -2.30
CA THR A 93 -31.13 -11.50 -1.46
C THR A 93 -30.28 -11.44 -0.18
N ALA A 94 -29.56 -12.52 0.15
CA ALA A 94 -28.86 -12.67 1.44
C ALA A 94 -27.32 -12.52 1.36
N ILE A 95 -26.74 -12.46 0.16
CA ILE A 95 -25.28 -12.50 -0.04
C ILE A 95 -24.68 -11.09 -0.16
N THR A 96 -25.48 -10.09 -0.52
CA THR A 96 -25.02 -8.75 -0.97
C THR A 96 -24.62 -7.77 0.13
N THR A 97 -24.61 -8.16 1.41
CA THR A 97 -24.39 -7.24 2.55
C THR A 97 -23.36 -7.72 3.58
N MET A 98 -22.62 -8.81 3.33
CA MET A 98 -21.68 -9.38 4.31
C MET A 98 -20.29 -9.71 3.75
N THR A 99 -19.34 -8.79 3.98
CA THR A 99 -17.88 -9.10 3.97
C THR A 99 -17.08 -8.16 4.88
N GLU A 100 -16.94 -6.87 4.55
CA GLU A 100 -16.11 -5.92 5.34
C GLU A 100 -16.62 -5.73 6.78
N LEU A 101 -17.92 -5.41 6.94
CA LEU A 101 -18.53 -5.10 8.24
C LEU A 101 -18.53 -6.28 9.24
N GLN A 102 -18.39 -7.52 8.79
CA GLN A 102 -18.31 -8.68 9.69
C GLN A 102 -16.88 -8.92 10.22
N ILE A 103 -15.83 -8.61 9.47
CA ILE A 103 -14.45 -8.78 9.95
C ILE A 103 -14.21 -7.87 11.15
N HIS A 104 -14.63 -6.60 11.07
CA HIS A 104 -14.50 -5.64 12.18
C HIS A 104 -15.51 -5.85 13.33
N ARG A 105 -16.65 -6.53 13.12
CA ARG A 105 -17.63 -6.83 14.19
C ARG A 105 -17.36 -8.13 14.95
N ASN A 106 -16.58 -9.06 14.39
CA ASN A 106 -16.34 -10.38 14.99
C ASN A 106 -15.21 -10.42 16.04
N TYR A 107 -14.60 -9.28 16.37
CA TYR A 107 -13.58 -9.17 17.42
C TYR A 107 -14.07 -8.30 18.58
N GLY A 108 -14.33 -8.94 19.72
CA GLY A 108 -14.31 -8.25 21.01
C GLY A 108 -12.89 -7.78 21.35
N PRO A 109 -12.73 -6.80 22.25
CA PRO A 109 -11.43 -6.23 22.56
C PRO A 109 -10.42 -7.29 23.00
N LEU A 110 -9.23 -7.28 22.39
CA LEU A 110 -8.12 -8.15 22.77
C LEU A 110 -7.76 -7.90 24.23
N ALA A 111 -7.97 -8.89 25.10
CA ALA A 111 -7.97 -8.73 26.55
C ALA A 111 -6.72 -7.99 27.07
N ALA A 112 -6.92 -6.78 27.58
CA ALA A 112 -5.84 -5.92 28.06
C ALA A 112 -5.30 -6.44 29.40
N GLY A 113 -4.15 -7.12 29.35
CA GLY A 113 -3.40 -7.57 30.52
C GLY A 113 -2.71 -6.41 31.26
N ASN A 114 -3.49 -5.48 31.82
CA ASN A 114 -2.98 -4.28 32.48
C ASN A 114 -2.09 -4.61 33.69
N LYS A 115 -0.78 -4.41 33.53
CA LYS A 115 0.20 -4.29 34.62
C LYS A 115 1.14 -3.11 34.37
N LEU A 116 0.61 -1.90 34.56
CA LEU A 116 1.38 -0.69 34.79
C LEU A 116 0.70 0.11 35.91
N SER A 117 1.45 0.41 36.96
CA SER A 117 1.06 1.25 38.08
C SER A 117 2.25 2.11 38.51
N GLN A 118 1.99 3.19 39.28
CA GLN A 118 2.89 4.34 39.49
C GLN A 118 2.97 5.21 38.21
N PHE A 119 2.44 6.44 38.18
CA PHE A 119 2.89 7.58 39.00
C PHE A 119 1.78 8.57 39.40
N HIS A 120 1.99 9.21 40.57
CA HIS A 120 1.40 10.43 41.14
C HIS A 120 -0.13 10.62 41.26
N GLU A 121 -0.56 10.73 42.51
CA GLU A 121 -1.76 11.42 43.00
C GLU A 121 -1.56 12.95 42.98
N VAL A 122 -2.63 13.77 42.92
CA VAL A 122 -3.21 14.63 44.01
C VAL A 122 -4.64 15.08 43.58
N PRO A 123 -5.43 15.78 44.43
CA PRO A 123 -6.44 15.25 45.35
C PRO A 123 -7.88 15.18 44.79
N SER A 124 -8.78 14.53 45.53
CA SER A 124 -10.22 14.56 45.30
C SER A 124 -10.93 15.68 46.08
N THR A 125 -12.08 16.13 45.57
CA THR A 125 -13.09 16.88 46.33
C THR A 125 -14.49 16.33 46.01
N HIS A 126 -15.19 15.81 47.02
CA HIS A 126 -16.57 15.36 46.86
C HIS A 126 -17.54 16.55 46.71
N SER A 127 -18.55 16.41 45.86
CA SER A 127 -19.87 16.97 46.17
C SER A 127 -21.01 16.12 45.60
N THR A 128 -22.12 16.17 46.31
CA THR A 128 -23.40 15.47 46.19
C THR A 128 -23.91 15.20 44.76
N ALA A 129 -24.43 13.99 44.55
CA ALA A 129 -25.30 13.69 43.41
C ALA A 129 -26.65 14.44 43.52
N SER A 130 -27.25 14.78 42.37
CA SER A 130 -28.62 15.30 42.27
C SER A 130 -29.31 14.67 41.05
N THR A 131 -30.52 14.16 41.25
CA THR A 131 -31.26 13.39 40.24
C THR A 131 -31.83 14.30 39.16
N VAL A 132 -31.40 14.14 37.90
CA VAL A 132 -31.97 14.86 36.74
C VAL A 132 -32.82 13.91 35.91
N SER A 133 -33.93 14.43 35.38
CA SER A 133 -34.96 13.65 34.68
C SER A 133 -34.46 13.03 33.37
N ILE A 134 -34.98 11.85 33.02
CA ILE A 134 -34.70 11.17 31.76
C ILE A 134 -35.48 11.87 30.62
N SER A 135 -34.84 12.81 29.94
CA SER A 135 -35.29 13.27 28.62
C SER A 135 -34.97 12.20 27.57
N GLN A 136 -35.91 11.97 26.64
CA GLN A 136 -35.91 10.84 25.70
C GLN A 136 -34.60 10.70 24.91
N VAL A 137 -34.04 9.49 24.88
CA VAL A 137 -32.98 9.09 23.95
C VAL A 137 -33.57 9.02 22.53
N PRO A 138 -32.99 9.67 21.51
CA PRO A 138 -33.43 9.53 20.12
C PRO A 138 -33.39 8.08 19.65
N LYS A 139 -34.26 7.69 18.72
CA LYS A 139 -34.19 6.35 18.13
C LYS A 139 -32.96 6.25 17.23
N ALA A 140 -32.42 5.04 17.09
CA ALA A 140 -31.28 4.79 16.19
C ALA A 140 -31.56 5.20 14.72
N GLU A 141 -32.82 5.24 14.32
CA GLU A 141 -33.30 5.69 13.01
C GLU A 141 -33.08 7.21 12.79
N ASP A 142 -33.17 8.04 13.84
CA ASP A 142 -32.96 9.49 13.75
C ASP A 142 -31.47 9.87 13.65
N VAL A 143 -30.57 9.04 14.15
CA VAL A 143 -29.11 9.27 14.04
C VAL A 143 -28.63 9.03 12.60
N ALA A 144 -29.24 8.07 11.90
CA ALA A 144 -28.94 7.79 10.50
C ALA A 144 -29.39 8.95 9.58
N SER A 145 -30.56 9.55 9.80
CA SER A 145 -31.07 10.63 8.96
C SER A 145 -30.30 11.95 9.12
N ILE A 146 -29.72 12.21 10.30
CA ILE A 146 -28.83 13.35 10.54
C ILE A 146 -27.49 13.20 9.78
N LEU A 147 -26.96 11.98 9.66
CA LEU A 147 -25.72 11.70 8.92
C LEU A 147 -25.94 11.55 7.40
N LEU A 148 -27.14 11.17 6.96
CA LEU A 148 -27.46 10.85 5.56
C LEU A 148 -28.32 11.93 4.87
N ASN A 149 -28.19 13.20 5.24
CA ASN A 149 -28.81 14.30 4.49
C ASN A 149 -28.01 14.65 3.22
N THR A 150 -27.80 13.64 2.35
CA THR A 150 -26.97 13.67 1.15
C THR A 150 -27.65 14.37 -0.02
N SER A 151 -28.06 15.61 0.22
CA SER A 151 -28.57 16.56 -0.79
C SER A 151 -27.58 17.70 -1.09
N GLN A 152 -26.28 17.45 -0.85
CA GLN A 152 -25.22 18.29 -1.42
C GLN A 152 -25.32 18.27 -2.95
N PRO A 153 -25.45 19.43 -3.63
CA PRO A 153 -25.46 19.46 -5.09
C PRO A 153 -24.10 18.95 -5.60
N LYS A 154 -24.12 18.14 -6.68
CA LYS A 154 -22.94 17.41 -7.20
C LYS A 154 -21.68 18.26 -7.18
N ASP A 155 -20.78 17.95 -6.26
CA ASP A 155 -19.53 18.68 -6.05
C ASP A 155 -18.62 18.51 -7.28
N GLY A 156 -18.53 19.57 -8.09
CA GLY A 156 -17.85 19.53 -9.38
C GLY A 156 -16.35 19.25 -9.29
N GLU A 157 -15.72 19.49 -8.13
CA GLU A 157 -14.32 19.13 -7.91
C GLU A 157 -14.20 17.63 -7.64
N LEU A 158 -15.01 17.09 -6.72
CA LEU A 158 -14.98 15.66 -6.36
C LEU A 158 -15.42 14.73 -7.51
N GLN A 159 -16.28 15.18 -8.42
CA GLN A 159 -16.66 14.41 -9.62
C GLN A 159 -15.45 14.07 -10.52
N GLN A 160 -14.32 14.80 -10.40
CA GLN A 160 -13.10 14.48 -11.15
C GLN A 160 -12.43 13.15 -10.71
N LEU A 161 -12.73 12.64 -9.50
CA LEU A 161 -12.30 11.31 -9.04
C LEU A 161 -12.92 10.15 -9.84
N PHE A 162 -13.97 10.44 -10.62
CA PHE A 162 -14.79 9.48 -11.37
C PHE A 162 -14.82 9.75 -12.88
N ALA A 163 -14.08 10.77 -13.33
CA ALA A 163 -14.00 11.15 -14.72
C ALA A 163 -13.32 10.06 -15.58
N GLU A 164 -13.78 9.93 -16.83
CA GLU A 164 -13.30 8.92 -17.79
C GLU A 164 -11.77 8.86 -17.92
N ASN A 165 -11.11 10.03 -17.90
CA ASN A 165 -9.65 10.12 -18.06
C ASN A 165 -8.86 9.35 -16.99
N ILE A 166 -9.45 9.11 -15.82
CA ILE A 166 -8.85 8.31 -14.74
C ILE A 166 -8.72 6.85 -15.18
N ALA A 167 -9.84 6.25 -15.59
CA ALA A 167 -9.87 4.87 -16.07
C ALA A 167 -9.11 4.70 -17.40
N ALA A 168 -9.28 5.64 -18.33
CA ALA A 168 -8.66 5.59 -19.66
C ALA A 168 -7.12 5.60 -19.58
N LYS A 169 -6.52 6.41 -18.70
CA LYS A 169 -5.06 6.40 -18.46
C LYS A 169 -4.56 5.06 -17.93
N LEU A 170 -5.16 4.57 -16.85
CA LEU A 170 -4.78 3.31 -16.21
C LEU A 170 -4.93 2.13 -17.17
N TRP A 171 -6.01 2.09 -17.95
CA TRP A 171 -6.26 1.09 -18.97
C TRP A 171 -5.22 1.11 -20.09
N ARG A 172 -4.90 2.31 -20.61
CA ARG A 172 -3.86 2.53 -21.62
C ARG A 172 -2.51 1.98 -21.15
N VAL A 173 -2.07 2.33 -19.94
CA VAL A 173 -0.82 1.81 -19.35
C VAL A 173 -0.90 0.29 -19.19
N ALA A 174 -2.02 -0.23 -18.66
CA ALA A 174 -2.19 -1.65 -18.37
C ALA A 174 -2.19 -2.56 -19.62
N GLN A 175 -2.65 -2.08 -20.78
CA GLN A 175 -2.50 -2.79 -22.05
C GLN A 175 -1.11 -2.61 -22.64
N ARG A 176 -0.62 -1.36 -22.69
CA ARG A 176 0.58 -0.96 -23.43
C ARG A 176 1.86 -1.53 -22.83
N ASP A 177 1.99 -1.47 -21.51
CA ASP A 177 3.22 -1.82 -20.79
C ASP A 177 3.20 -3.26 -20.24
N LEU A 178 2.12 -3.99 -20.49
CA LEU A 178 2.01 -5.45 -20.35
C LEU A 178 2.45 -6.16 -21.64
N LYS A 179 2.34 -5.49 -22.79
CA LYS A 179 2.84 -6.01 -24.06
C LYS A 179 4.35 -6.25 -23.96
N ASP A 180 4.78 -7.45 -24.36
CA ASP A 180 6.16 -7.92 -24.28
C ASP A 180 6.72 -7.96 -22.83
N ASN A 181 5.83 -7.91 -21.83
CA ASN A 181 6.08 -7.89 -20.37
C ASN A 181 4.97 -8.65 -19.61
N ASP A 182 4.54 -9.81 -20.13
CA ASP A 182 3.53 -10.69 -19.50
C ASP A 182 4.14 -12.09 -19.27
N PRO A 183 4.28 -12.57 -18.01
CA PRO A 183 3.96 -11.87 -16.75
C PRO A 183 4.95 -10.72 -16.44
N PRO A 184 4.52 -9.64 -15.75
CA PRO A 184 5.36 -8.47 -15.54
C PRO A 184 6.66 -8.69 -14.78
N THR A 185 7.75 -8.24 -15.40
CA THR A 185 9.08 -8.15 -14.79
C THR A 185 9.41 -6.72 -14.33
N ALA A 186 8.73 -5.72 -14.91
CA ALA A 186 8.79 -4.33 -14.51
C ALA A 186 7.40 -3.69 -14.43
N TYR A 187 7.25 -2.69 -13.54
CA TYR A 187 6.00 -2.10 -13.09
C TYR A 187 6.04 -0.56 -13.12
N PRO A 188 4.94 0.13 -13.42
CA PRO A 188 4.82 1.59 -13.31
C PRO A 188 5.24 2.12 -11.92
N GLU A 189 6.22 3.04 -11.86
CA GLU A 189 6.66 3.67 -10.61
C GLU A 189 6.39 5.18 -10.59
N ILE A 190 7.02 5.91 -11.52
CA ILE A 190 7.04 7.38 -11.57
C ILE A 190 6.75 7.90 -12.98
N VAL A 191 6.13 9.08 -13.09
CA VAL A 191 5.89 9.77 -14.36
C VAL A 191 6.65 11.10 -14.37
N PRO A 192 7.78 11.24 -15.09
CA PRO A 192 8.52 12.50 -15.14
C PRO A 192 7.69 13.65 -15.74
N GLN A 193 7.90 14.87 -15.26
CA GLN A 193 7.28 16.08 -15.80
C GLN A 193 8.22 16.91 -16.69
N GLU A 194 9.52 16.61 -16.69
CA GLU A 194 10.53 17.27 -17.52
C GLU A 194 11.46 16.21 -18.14
N GLY A 195 11.98 16.48 -19.35
CA GLY A 195 12.96 15.64 -20.02
C GLY A 195 12.37 14.66 -21.05
N SER A 196 13.22 13.82 -21.65
CA SER A 196 12.85 13.01 -22.82
C SER A 196 11.89 11.85 -22.53
N GLN A 197 11.57 11.55 -21.28
CA GLN A 197 10.58 10.55 -20.86
C GLN A 197 9.35 11.19 -20.18
N GLN A 198 9.19 12.52 -20.28
CA GLN A 198 8.09 13.22 -19.63
C GLN A 198 6.72 12.72 -20.11
N GLY A 199 5.76 12.68 -19.18
CA GLY A 199 4.39 12.25 -19.45
C GLY A 199 4.19 10.74 -19.59
N ARG A 200 5.23 9.92 -19.42
CA ARG A 200 5.14 8.44 -19.47
C ARG A 200 5.67 7.82 -18.18
N TYR A 201 5.13 6.65 -17.80
CA TYR A 201 5.68 5.91 -16.67
C TYR A 201 7.10 5.39 -16.96
N GLU A 202 8.08 5.75 -16.13
CA GLU A 202 9.28 4.93 -15.95
C GLU A 202 8.86 3.64 -15.24
N LEU A 203 9.24 2.49 -15.81
CA LEU A 203 9.01 1.18 -15.21
C LEU A 203 10.19 0.78 -14.31
N ARG A 204 9.88 0.12 -13.19
CA ARG A 204 10.83 -0.31 -12.15
C ARG A 204 10.72 -1.82 -11.93
N GLU A 205 11.81 -2.48 -11.55
CA GLU A 205 11.84 -3.94 -11.35
C GLU A 205 10.75 -4.43 -10.37
N ALA A 206 10.18 -5.62 -10.63
CA ALA A 206 9.11 -6.20 -9.82
C ALA A 206 9.47 -6.33 -8.32
N SER A 207 10.76 -6.49 -7.98
CA SER A 207 11.23 -6.57 -6.60
C SER A 207 11.24 -5.22 -5.85
N PHE A 208 10.92 -4.10 -6.51
CA PHE A 208 10.81 -2.79 -5.88
C PHE A 208 9.47 -2.62 -5.15
N TRP A 209 9.47 -1.85 -4.05
CA TRP A 209 8.35 -1.79 -3.09
C TRP A 209 7.02 -1.28 -3.67
N THR A 210 7.05 -0.53 -4.77
CA THR A 210 5.86 0.09 -5.37
C THR A 210 5.04 -0.83 -6.28
N CYS A 211 5.52 -2.02 -6.61
CA CYS A 211 4.95 -2.86 -7.67
C CYS A 211 3.48 -3.26 -7.43
N GLY A 212 3.02 -3.33 -6.18
CA GLY A 212 1.63 -3.65 -5.84
C GLY A 212 0.63 -2.54 -6.15
N PHE A 213 1.04 -1.27 -6.20
CA PHE A 213 0.10 -0.14 -6.33
C PHE A 213 -0.53 -0.02 -7.73
N PHE A 214 0.17 -0.43 -8.80
CA PHE A 214 -0.42 -0.41 -10.15
C PHE A 214 -1.54 -1.46 -10.33
N PRO A 215 -1.32 -2.78 -10.11
CA PRO A 215 -2.42 -3.74 -10.09
C PRO A 215 -3.48 -3.40 -9.03
N GLY A 216 -3.10 -2.85 -7.88
CA GLY A 216 -4.05 -2.37 -6.87
C GLY A 216 -4.97 -1.25 -7.40
N SER A 217 -4.44 -0.34 -8.23
CA SER A 217 -5.23 0.69 -8.92
C SER A 217 -6.23 0.08 -9.91
N LEU A 218 -5.82 -0.94 -10.67
CA LEU A 218 -6.72 -1.67 -11.58
C LEU A 218 -7.81 -2.43 -10.80
N TYR A 219 -7.47 -3.07 -9.68
CA TYR A 219 -8.46 -3.68 -8.78
C TYR A 219 -9.38 -2.66 -8.10
N THR A 220 -8.92 -1.43 -7.86
CA THR A 220 -9.76 -0.34 -7.33
C THR A 220 -10.78 0.13 -8.38
N LEU A 221 -10.42 0.15 -9.67
CA LEU A 221 -11.40 0.31 -10.75
C LEU A 221 -12.37 -0.88 -10.83
N LEU A 222 -11.89 -2.12 -10.66
CA LEU A 222 -12.74 -3.31 -10.69
C LEU A 222 -13.73 -3.34 -9.51
N GLU A 223 -13.30 -2.94 -8.31
CA GLU A 223 -14.19 -2.75 -7.17
C GLU A 223 -15.29 -1.76 -7.53
N ARG A 224 -14.92 -0.60 -8.06
CA ARG A 224 -15.84 0.47 -8.44
C ARG A 224 -16.88 -0.01 -9.45
N GLU A 225 -16.45 -0.68 -10.53
CA GLU A 225 -17.36 -1.27 -11.51
C GLU A 225 -18.26 -2.35 -10.93
N THR A 226 -17.78 -3.13 -9.95
CA THR A 226 -18.48 -4.31 -9.42
C THR A 226 -19.48 -3.95 -8.32
N ARG A 227 -19.05 -3.13 -7.34
CA ARG A 227 -19.83 -2.71 -6.18
C ARG A 227 -20.67 -1.45 -6.45
N TYR A 228 -20.23 -0.56 -7.35
CA TYR A 228 -20.83 0.76 -7.62
C TYR A 228 -21.08 1.01 -9.13
N PRO A 229 -21.83 0.13 -9.83
CA PRO A 229 -22.07 0.26 -11.27
C PRO A 229 -22.74 1.60 -11.62
N GLY A 230 -22.19 2.30 -12.62
CA GLY A 230 -22.67 3.62 -13.04
C GLY A 230 -22.06 4.81 -12.25
N SER A 231 -21.15 4.55 -11.31
CA SER A 231 -20.39 5.63 -10.63
C SER A 231 -19.25 6.22 -11.47
N GLN A 232 -18.83 5.57 -12.56
CA GLN A 232 -17.78 6.08 -13.46
C GLN A 232 -18.34 6.76 -14.70
N GLY A 233 -17.60 7.73 -15.24
CA GLY A 233 -17.93 8.41 -16.49
C GLY A 233 -17.92 7.50 -17.74
N TYR A 234 -17.33 6.31 -17.67
CA TYR A 234 -17.32 5.32 -18.74
C TYR A 234 -17.39 3.90 -18.15
N PRO A 235 -18.29 3.00 -18.64
CA PRO A 235 -18.42 1.63 -18.13
C PRO A 235 -17.31 0.72 -18.68
N LEU A 236 -16.63 -0.04 -17.83
CA LEU A 236 -15.50 -0.87 -18.23
C LEU A 236 -15.91 -2.35 -18.40
N PRO A 237 -15.43 -3.06 -19.44
CA PRO A 237 -15.74 -4.47 -19.63
C PRO A 237 -15.07 -5.32 -18.53
N ARG A 238 -15.81 -5.60 -17.45
CA ARG A 238 -15.33 -6.26 -16.21
C ARG A 238 -14.51 -7.54 -16.45
N LYS A 239 -14.84 -8.33 -17.49
CA LYS A 239 -14.11 -9.55 -17.90
C LYS A 239 -12.66 -9.21 -18.31
N THR A 240 -12.49 -8.23 -19.20
CA THR A 240 -11.19 -7.76 -19.67
C THR A 240 -10.43 -7.02 -18.58
N LEU A 241 -11.13 -6.21 -17.76
CA LEU A 241 -10.53 -5.54 -16.61
C LEU A 241 -9.93 -6.56 -15.62
N LEU A 242 -10.69 -7.57 -15.20
CA LEU A 242 -10.21 -8.62 -14.31
C LEU A 242 -9.04 -9.43 -14.92
N ALA A 243 -9.00 -9.61 -16.23
CA ALA A 243 -7.85 -10.23 -16.91
C ALA A 243 -6.58 -9.36 -16.78
N LEU A 244 -6.67 -8.05 -17.04
CA LEU A 244 -5.58 -7.10 -16.82
C LEU A 244 -5.15 -7.06 -15.35
N CYS A 245 -6.09 -6.98 -14.41
CA CYS A 245 -5.81 -7.01 -12.97
C CYS A 245 -5.05 -8.26 -12.54
N ARG A 246 -5.33 -9.42 -13.15
CA ARG A 246 -4.66 -10.69 -12.84
C ARG A 246 -3.30 -10.84 -13.48
N ALA A 247 -3.14 -10.43 -14.76
CA ALA A 247 -1.82 -10.41 -15.40
C ALA A 247 -0.84 -9.53 -14.62
N TRP A 248 -1.26 -8.31 -14.23
CA TRP A 248 -0.45 -7.42 -13.41
C TRP A 248 -0.21 -7.88 -11.96
N ALA A 249 -1.04 -8.79 -11.43
CA ALA A 249 -0.89 -9.33 -10.08
C ALA A 249 -0.18 -10.69 -9.99
N GLU A 250 0.01 -11.41 -11.11
CA GLU A 250 0.56 -12.77 -11.12
C GLU A 250 1.94 -12.89 -10.42
N PRO A 251 2.94 -12.00 -10.66
CA PRO A 251 4.23 -12.05 -9.97
C PRO A 251 4.16 -11.82 -8.45
N LEU A 252 3.13 -11.10 -7.96
CA LEU A 252 2.96 -10.80 -6.54
C LEU A 252 2.79 -12.09 -5.71
N HIS A 253 2.21 -13.14 -6.31
CA HIS A 253 2.04 -14.45 -5.67
C HIS A 253 3.37 -15.10 -5.26
N ALA A 254 4.44 -14.90 -6.05
CA ALA A 254 5.77 -15.40 -5.71
C ALA A 254 6.45 -14.49 -4.66
N MET A 255 6.29 -13.17 -4.80
CA MET A 255 6.88 -12.19 -3.88
C MET A 255 6.34 -12.25 -2.45
N ALA A 256 5.16 -12.86 -2.24
CA ALA A 256 4.64 -13.22 -0.92
C ALA A 256 5.62 -14.05 -0.04
N THR A 257 6.63 -14.68 -0.63
CA THR A 257 7.66 -15.46 0.08
C THR A 257 8.89 -14.65 0.54
N ARG A 258 8.93 -13.34 0.27
CA ARG A 258 10.08 -12.46 0.57
C ARG A 258 10.19 -12.09 2.05
N THR A 259 11.39 -12.27 2.61
CA THR A 259 11.73 -11.91 4.01
C THR A 259 12.79 -10.81 4.10
N ASP A 260 13.19 -10.22 2.97
CA ASP A 260 14.23 -9.19 2.83
C ASP A 260 13.72 -7.74 3.00
N THR A 261 12.41 -7.51 2.86
CA THR A 261 11.79 -6.21 3.11
C THR A 261 10.55 -6.30 4.00
N HIS A 262 10.25 -5.20 4.68
CA HIS A 262 8.99 -4.99 5.38
C HIS A 262 7.85 -4.50 4.46
N ASP A 263 8.17 -3.98 3.26
CA ASP A 263 7.22 -3.40 2.29
C ASP A 263 6.26 -4.43 1.66
N ILE A 264 6.29 -5.68 2.13
CA ILE A 264 5.53 -6.77 1.53
C ILE A 264 4.01 -6.57 1.63
N GLY A 265 3.52 -5.75 2.57
CA GLY A 265 2.15 -5.25 2.59
C GLY A 265 1.83 -4.42 1.35
N PHE A 266 2.62 -3.38 1.07
CA PHE A 266 2.50 -2.57 -0.15
C PHE A 266 2.65 -3.39 -1.44
N ILE A 267 3.47 -4.45 -1.44
CA ILE A 267 3.66 -5.34 -2.59
C ILE A 267 2.43 -6.22 -2.85
N VAL A 268 1.87 -6.89 -1.84
CA VAL A 268 0.82 -7.91 -2.07
C VAL A 268 -0.61 -7.40 -1.86
N GLU A 269 -0.82 -6.56 -0.86
CA GLU A 269 -2.17 -6.30 -0.34
C GLU A 269 -3.05 -5.47 -1.30
N PRO A 270 -2.57 -4.34 -1.89
CA PRO A 270 -3.39 -3.50 -2.77
C PRO A 270 -4.13 -4.24 -3.89
N ALA A 271 -3.52 -5.30 -4.42
CA ALA A 271 -4.08 -6.12 -5.49
C ALA A 271 -4.73 -7.41 -4.98
N LEU A 272 -3.99 -8.24 -4.23
CA LEU A 272 -4.44 -9.60 -3.89
C LEU A 272 -5.61 -9.59 -2.90
N ARG A 273 -5.73 -8.57 -2.05
CA ARG A 273 -6.87 -8.41 -1.14
C ARG A 273 -8.17 -8.18 -1.91
N LEU A 274 -8.14 -7.28 -2.89
CA LEU A 274 -9.30 -7.00 -3.73
C LEU A 274 -9.66 -8.17 -4.66
N ASP A 275 -8.69 -8.91 -5.21
CA ASP A 275 -9.00 -10.14 -5.97
C ASP A 275 -9.69 -11.19 -5.11
N TRP A 276 -9.26 -11.37 -3.85
CA TRP A 276 -9.93 -12.25 -2.89
C TRP A 276 -11.33 -11.73 -2.52
N GLU A 277 -11.47 -10.46 -2.13
CA GLU A 277 -12.74 -9.87 -1.67
C GLU A 277 -13.79 -9.68 -2.78
N LEU A 278 -13.37 -9.56 -4.05
CA LEU A 278 -14.27 -9.41 -5.20
C LEU A 278 -14.57 -10.73 -5.92
N THR A 279 -13.67 -11.72 -5.88
CA THR A 279 -13.79 -12.94 -6.71
C THR A 279 -13.68 -14.26 -5.94
N GLY A 280 -13.32 -14.23 -4.65
CA GLY A 280 -13.11 -15.42 -3.84
C GLY A 280 -11.86 -16.22 -4.20
N ASN A 281 -10.86 -15.60 -4.86
CA ASN A 281 -9.64 -16.30 -5.25
C ASN A 281 -8.78 -16.74 -4.05
N ARG A 282 -8.89 -18.03 -3.70
CA ARG A 282 -8.17 -18.64 -2.58
C ARG A 282 -6.64 -18.58 -2.71
N ARG A 283 -6.09 -18.50 -3.93
CA ARG A 283 -4.64 -18.31 -4.13
C ARG A 283 -4.19 -16.95 -3.60
N SER A 284 -4.98 -15.91 -3.85
CA SER A 284 -4.71 -14.53 -3.41
C SER A 284 -4.78 -14.44 -1.88
N LEU A 285 -5.80 -15.03 -1.25
CA LEU A 285 -5.84 -15.16 0.22
C LEU A 285 -4.62 -15.93 0.77
N GLN A 286 -4.24 -17.03 0.15
CA GLN A 286 -3.06 -17.79 0.60
C GLN A 286 -1.77 -16.99 0.46
N SER A 287 -1.58 -16.21 -0.61
CA SER A 287 -0.45 -15.30 -0.76
C SER A 287 -0.44 -14.19 0.30
N ILE A 288 -1.58 -13.60 0.64
CA ILE A 288 -1.70 -12.62 1.75
C ILE A 288 -1.25 -13.25 3.08
N VAL A 289 -1.75 -14.45 3.39
CA VAL A 289 -1.37 -15.16 4.63
C VAL A 289 0.12 -15.52 4.64
N THR A 290 0.68 -16.00 3.53
CA THR A 290 2.12 -16.28 3.41
C THR A 290 2.95 -15.00 3.60
N ALA A 291 2.56 -13.90 2.96
CA ALA A 291 3.21 -12.60 3.09
C ALA A 291 3.20 -12.06 4.53
N ALA A 292 2.10 -12.25 5.26
CA ALA A 292 2.03 -11.85 6.66
C ALA A 292 3.01 -12.64 7.55
N TYR A 293 3.14 -13.95 7.33
CA TYR A 293 4.17 -14.74 8.02
C TYR A 293 5.59 -14.34 7.59
N SER A 294 5.82 -14.07 6.31
CA SER A 294 7.10 -13.56 5.80
C SER A 294 7.49 -12.22 6.46
N LEU A 295 6.55 -11.28 6.57
CA LEU A 295 6.73 -10.00 7.29
C LEU A 295 7.05 -10.23 8.77
N ALA A 296 6.33 -11.15 9.43
CA ALA A 296 6.56 -11.49 10.83
C ALA A 296 7.96 -12.07 11.10
N THR A 297 8.64 -12.70 10.11
CA THR A 297 10.04 -13.13 10.28
C THR A 297 11.01 -11.97 10.53
N ARG A 298 10.66 -10.74 10.13
CA ARG A 298 11.46 -9.52 10.34
C ARG A 298 11.23 -8.88 11.71
N TYR A 299 10.39 -9.46 12.58
CA TYR A 299 10.14 -8.97 13.94
C TYR A 299 11.31 -9.28 14.88
N VAL A 300 11.89 -8.23 15.48
CA VAL A 300 13.01 -8.30 16.42
C VAL A 300 12.49 -8.09 17.84
N ALA A 301 12.08 -9.19 18.48
CA ALA A 301 11.29 -9.17 19.72
C ALA A 301 11.83 -8.28 20.86
N PRO A 302 13.13 -8.22 21.19
CA PRO A 302 13.63 -7.33 22.26
C PRO A 302 13.50 -5.83 21.94
N SER A 303 13.34 -5.48 20.66
CA SER A 303 13.08 -4.10 20.21
C SER A 303 11.60 -3.78 20.01
N GLY A 304 10.71 -4.77 20.14
CA GLY A 304 9.28 -4.62 19.91
C GLY A 304 8.89 -4.17 18.48
N ALA A 305 9.79 -4.25 17.50
CA ALA A 305 9.57 -3.71 16.15
C ALA A 305 9.97 -4.68 15.03
N ILE A 306 9.48 -4.41 13.82
CA ILE A 306 9.78 -5.15 12.59
C ILE A 306 10.87 -4.37 11.85
N ARG A 307 11.92 -5.05 11.39
CA ARG A 307 13.02 -4.42 10.66
C ARG A 307 12.55 -3.96 9.27
N SER A 308 12.58 -2.66 9.02
CA SER A 308 12.29 -2.08 7.70
C SER A 308 13.37 -2.48 6.69
N TRP A 309 14.63 -2.09 6.95
CA TRP A 309 15.77 -2.39 6.08
C TRP A 309 16.91 -3.08 6.83
N ASP A 310 17.68 -3.91 6.12
CA ASP A 310 18.79 -4.66 6.69
C ASP A 310 20.05 -3.79 6.91
N LEU A 311 20.21 -2.73 6.10
CA LEU A 311 21.31 -1.77 6.20
C LEU A 311 20.91 -0.39 5.64
N ILE A 312 21.62 0.66 6.06
CA ILE A 312 21.63 1.98 5.43
C ILE A 312 23.08 2.37 5.16
N ARG A 313 23.40 2.75 3.92
CA ARG A 313 24.64 3.47 3.59
C ARG A 313 24.30 4.75 2.82
N LYS A 314 24.63 5.88 3.45
CA LYS A 314 24.61 7.24 2.92
C LYS A 314 25.98 7.89 3.15
N LYS A 315 26.19 9.07 2.58
CA LYS A 315 27.41 9.89 2.77
C LYS A 315 27.81 10.02 4.25
N ASP A 316 26.86 10.35 5.12
CA ASP A 316 27.11 10.70 6.53
C ASP A 316 26.49 9.68 7.52
N VAL A 317 25.95 8.54 7.04
CA VAL A 317 25.33 7.48 7.86
C VAL A 317 25.69 6.10 7.30
N SER A 318 26.27 5.22 8.12
CA SER A 318 26.61 3.83 7.74
C SER A 318 26.17 2.84 8.83
N ILE A 319 24.98 2.26 8.67
CA ILE A 319 24.42 1.20 9.52
C ILE A 319 24.48 -0.10 8.73
N ILE A 320 25.40 -1.01 9.10
CA ILE A 320 25.74 -2.19 8.27
C ILE A 320 25.77 -3.52 9.04
N SER A 321 25.27 -3.55 10.28
CA SER A 321 25.18 -4.76 11.11
C SER A 321 23.78 -4.91 11.69
N MET A 322 23.09 -5.98 11.31
CA MET A 322 21.74 -6.34 11.80
C MET A 322 21.77 -6.85 13.26
N GLU A 323 22.93 -7.32 13.75
CA GLU A 323 23.13 -7.78 15.13
C GLU A 323 23.29 -6.64 16.15
N GLU A 324 23.65 -5.46 15.65
CA GLU A 324 23.85 -4.24 16.44
C GLU A 324 22.71 -3.22 16.24
N ASN A 325 21.89 -3.36 15.20
CA ASN A 325 20.94 -2.35 14.75
C ASN A 325 19.64 -2.98 14.25
N ASN A 326 18.51 -2.43 14.69
CA ASN A 326 17.21 -2.63 14.07
C ASN A 326 16.73 -1.31 13.46
N ILE A 327 16.71 -1.24 12.13
CA ILE A 327 16.28 -0.04 11.39
C ILE A 327 14.77 -0.14 11.18
N VAL A 328 14.04 0.85 11.68
CA VAL A 328 12.58 0.96 11.58
C VAL A 328 12.27 2.34 10.99
N ILE A 329 11.26 2.43 10.10
CA ILE A 329 10.93 3.67 9.39
C ILE A 329 9.41 3.90 9.38
N ILE A 330 8.97 5.15 9.23
CA ILE A 330 7.58 5.56 9.51
C ILE A 330 6.48 4.88 8.65
N ASP A 331 6.80 4.41 7.44
CA ASP A 331 5.84 3.72 6.55
C ASP A 331 5.53 2.26 6.96
N SER A 332 6.30 1.68 7.89
CA SER A 332 6.03 0.32 8.38
C SER A 332 4.71 0.19 9.12
N LEU A 333 4.13 1.30 9.60
CA LEU A 333 2.76 1.36 10.15
C LEU A 333 1.70 0.94 9.12
N CYS A 334 1.86 1.29 7.84
CA CYS A 334 0.89 0.94 6.80
C CYS A 334 1.01 -0.53 6.36
N ASN A 335 2.18 -1.14 6.53
CA ASN A 335 2.39 -2.58 6.31
C ASN A 335 1.80 -3.47 7.44
N LEU A 336 1.23 -2.87 8.51
CA LEU A 336 0.62 -3.62 9.62
C LEU A 336 -0.78 -4.19 9.30
N ASP A 337 -1.52 -3.61 8.34
CA ASP A 337 -2.87 -4.09 7.98
C ASP A 337 -2.81 -5.55 7.52
N LEU A 338 -1.83 -5.91 6.68
CA LEU A 338 -1.49 -7.27 6.27
C LEU A 338 -1.42 -8.27 7.44
N LEU A 339 -0.78 -7.90 8.56
CA LEU A 339 -0.64 -8.76 9.73
C LEU A 339 -1.96 -8.93 10.49
N PHE A 340 -2.72 -7.83 10.67
CA PHE A 340 -4.03 -7.88 11.31
C PHE A 340 -5.06 -8.63 10.46
N TYR A 341 -5.06 -8.39 9.14
CA TYR A 341 -5.93 -9.04 8.16
C TYR A 341 -5.67 -10.55 8.09
N ALA A 342 -4.41 -10.96 7.99
CA ALA A 342 -4.05 -12.38 8.02
C ALA A 342 -4.44 -13.03 9.36
N SER A 343 -4.17 -12.36 10.50
CA SER A 343 -4.62 -12.81 11.83
C SER A 343 -6.14 -12.99 11.90
N ALA A 344 -6.91 -12.07 11.29
CA ALA A 344 -8.36 -12.13 11.24
C ALA A 344 -8.89 -13.36 10.47
N TYR A 345 -8.13 -13.88 9.50
CA TYR A 345 -8.46 -15.10 8.76
C TYR A 345 -7.91 -16.37 9.41
N THR A 346 -6.63 -16.42 9.79
CA THR A 346 -5.98 -17.62 10.36
C THR A 346 -6.36 -17.91 11.80
N LYS A 347 -6.83 -16.89 12.53
CA LYS A 347 -7.01 -16.86 13.99
C LYS A 347 -5.70 -16.98 14.79
N ASP A 348 -4.55 -16.87 14.13
CA ASP A 348 -3.27 -16.74 14.82
C ASP A 348 -3.11 -15.31 15.36
N THR A 349 -3.24 -15.16 16.68
CA THR A 349 -3.10 -13.88 17.38
C THR A 349 -1.65 -13.40 17.47
N THR A 350 -0.65 -14.21 17.08
CA THR A 350 0.76 -13.84 17.05
C THR A 350 1.01 -12.69 16.07
N LEU A 351 0.43 -12.77 14.86
CA LEU A 351 0.56 -11.73 13.82
C LEU A 351 0.00 -10.38 14.29
N ALA A 352 -1.22 -10.36 14.86
CA ALA A 352 -1.82 -9.16 15.44
C ALA A 352 -1.06 -8.64 16.68
N THR A 353 -0.44 -9.53 17.46
CA THR A 353 0.38 -9.13 18.61
C THR A 353 1.68 -8.46 18.17
N ILE A 354 2.36 -9.00 17.14
CA ILE A 354 3.53 -8.40 16.50
C ILE A 354 3.17 -7.01 15.95
N ALA A 355 2.07 -6.89 15.21
CA ALA A 355 1.60 -5.63 14.63
C ALA A 355 1.29 -4.56 15.70
N ARG A 356 0.54 -4.94 16.74
CA ARG A 356 0.25 -4.04 17.87
C ARG A 356 1.52 -3.59 18.59
N THR A 357 2.46 -4.50 18.85
CA THR A 357 3.70 -4.17 19.58
C THR A 357 4.57 -3.22 18.75
N HIS A 358 4.64 -3.44 17.44
CA HIS A 358 5.30 -2.54 16.49
C HIS A 358 4.72 -1.12 16.56
N ALA A 359 3.39 -0.98 16.48
CA ALA A 359 2.74 0.32 16.55
C ALA A 359 3.00 1.05 17.89
N HIS A 360 3.00 0.33 19.02
CA HIS A 360 3.38 0.87 20.33
C HIS A 360 4.83 1.35 20.38
N THR A 361 5.78 0.57 19.85
CA THR A 361 7.19 0.99 19.73
C THR A 361 7.35 2.25 18.88
N MET A 362 6.52 2.44 17.85
CA MET A 362 6.59 3.63 16.99
C MET A 362 6.08 4.91 17.67
N LEU A 363 5.17 4.80 18.66
CA LEU A 363 4.70 5.97 19.42
C LEU A 363 5.84 6.66 20.19
N THR A 364 6.83 5.89 20.66
CA THR A 364 7.98 6.42 21.39
C THR A 364 9.22 6.63 20.51
N SER A 365 9.39 5.82 19.45
CA SER A 365 10.57 5.91 18.58
C SER A 365 10.45 6.94 17.47
N HIS A 366 9.26 7.17 16.88
CA HIS A 366 9.10 8.03 15.70
C HIS A 366 8.38 9.36 15.96
N LEU A 367 7.44 9.41 16.91
CA LEU A 367 6.68 10.63 17.17
C LEU A 367 7.47 11.63 18.02
N ARG A 368 7.32 12.91 17.68
CA ARG A 368 7.83 14.06 18.43
C ARG A 368 6.63 14.87 18.92
N LEU A 369 6.54 15.11 20.23
CA LEU A 369 5.48 15.92 20.81
C LEU A 369 5.73 17.40 20.50
N GLU A 370 4.77 18.04 19.84
CA GLU A 370 4.86 19.43 19.44
C GLU A 370 4.33 20.37 20.53
N SER A 371 4.96 21.55 20.66
CA SER A 371 4.62 22.54 21.70
C SER A 371 4.10 23.84 21.08
N GLY A 372 3.07 24.42 21.69
CA GLY A 372 2.41 25.64 21.21
C GLY A 372 0.93 25.38 20.89
N ILE A 373 0.05 25.73 21.81
CA ILE A 373 -1.39 25.52 21.67
C ILE A 373 -2.01 26.63 20.80
N ALA A 374 -1.81 26.54 19.48
CA ALA A 374 -2.76 27.15 18.55
C ALA A 374 -4.08 26.38 18.59
N ALA A 375 -5.20 27.07 18.30
CA ALA A 375 -6.54 26.48 18.32
C ALA A 375 -6.64 25.26 17.39
N SER A 376 -7.42 24.26 17.80
CA SER A 376 -7.64 23.07 16.99
C SER A 376 -8.43 23.38 15.72
N ILE A 377 -8.00 22.77 14.62
CA ILE A 377 -8.70 22.83 13.32
C ILE A 377 -9.93 21.91 13.34
N THR A 378 -9.84 20.78 14.03
CA THR A 378 -10.86 19.71 14.02
C THR A 378 -11.74 19.64 15.27
N GLY A 379 -11.41 20.40 16.31
CA GLY A 379 -11.95 20.24 17.66
C GLY A 379 -11.19 19.23 18.54
N TYR A 380 -10.18 18.52 18.01
CA TYR A 380 -9.33 17.63 18.79
C TYR A 380 -8.42 18.42 19.76
N SER A 381 -8.58 18.16 21.06
CA SER A 381 -7.90 18.88 22.16
C SER A 381 -6.70 18.15 22.76
N GLY A 382 -6.31 17.00 22.20
CA GLY A 382 -5.20 16.18 22.70
C GLY A 382 -3.80 16.64 22.21
N PRO A 383 -2.76 15.85 22.52
CA PRO A 383 -1.39 16.13 22.09
C PRO A 383 -1.23 16.09 20.57
N ILE A 384 -0.32 16.92 20.05
CA ILE A 384 -0.06 17.08 18.61
C ILE A 384 1.34 16.57 18.30
N TYR A 385 1.51 15.90 17.17
CA TYR A 385 2.74 15.17 16.86
C TYR A 385 3.28 15.45 15.47
N SER A 386 4.60 15.61 15.37
CA SER A 386 5.35 15.45 14.10
C SER A 386 6.11 14.12 14.09
N THR A 387 6.59 13.70 12.92
CA THR A 387 7.33 12.43 12.75
C THR A 387 8.77 12.64 12.31
N CYS A 388 9.73 11.94 12.94
CA CYS A 388 10.97 11.61 12.24
C CYS A 388 10.75 10.42 11.28
N HIS A 389 11.51 10.35 10.19
CA HIS A 389 11.35 9.27 9.20
C HIS A 389 11.90 7.93 9.70
N VAL A 390 13.11 7.89 10.30
CA VAL A 390 13.83 6.66 10.66
C VAL A 390 14.18 6.63 12.15
N ALA A 391 13.97 5.50 12.81
CA ALA A 391 14.61 5.16 14.07
C ALA A 391 15.57 3.97 13.91
N ASN A 392 16.74 4.04 14.55
CA ASN A 392 17.60 2.88 14.77
C ASN A 392 17.49 2.47 16.24
N ILE A 393 17.00 1.26 16.47
CA ILE A 393 16.76 0.68 17.80
C ILE A 393 17.78 -0.42 18.05
N ASP A 394 18.29 -0.52 19.26
CA ASP A 394 19.17 -1.61 19.65
C ASP A 394 18.39 -2.95 19.67
N PRO A 395 18.82 -3.98 18.89
CA PRO A 395 18.05 -5.21 18.70
C PRO A 395 18.08 -6.14 19.93
N LYS A 396 18.88 -5.83 20.96
CA LYS A 396 19.08 -6.65 22.17
C LYS A 396 18.39 -6.05 23.40
N THR A 397 18.24 -4.73 23.44
CA THR A 397 17.73 -3.97 24.60
C THR A 397 16.50 -3.11 24.31
N GLY A 398 16.17 -2.86 23.04
CA GLY A 398 15.07 -1.97 22.64
C GLY A 398 15.36 -0.47 22.85
N ALA A 399 16.57 -0.09 23.25
CA ALA A 399 16.95 1.31 23.39
C ALA A 399 17.03 2.02 22.02
N ILE A 400 16.43 3.20 21.89
CA ILE A 400 16.53 4.02 20.67
C ILE A 400 17.95 4.61 20.60
N LYS A 401 18.75 4.15 19.64
CA LYS A 401 20.15 4.56 19.47
C LYS A 401 20.26 5.94 18.80
N GLN A 402 19.39 6.21 17.82
CA GLN A 402 19.35 7.46 17.05
C GLN A 402 18.03 7.57 16.27
N ARG A 403 17.61 8.81 15.99
CA ARG A 403 16.57 9.16 15.00
C ARG A 403 17.26 9.84 13.80
N LEU A 404 16.76 9.61 12.59
CA LEU A 404 17.40 9.99 11.33
C LEU A 404 16.36 10.29 10.22
N THR A 405 16.82 10.75 9.05
CA THR A 405 15.99 10.80 7.83
C THR A 405 16.59 10.07 6.62
N ALA A 406 15.74 9.34 5.89
CA ALA A 406 16.11 8.71 4.63
C ALA A 406 15.69 9.56 3.41
N GLN A 407 14.49 10.15 3.42
CA GLN A 407 13.91 10.87 2.27
C GLN A 407 13.48 12.31 2.58
N GLY A 408 13.42 12.73 3.86
CA GLY A 408 13.11 14.11 4.26
C GLY A 408 14.29 15.07 4.12
N TYR A 409 14.09 16.32 4.49
CA TYR A 409 15.10 17.38 4.41
C TYR A 409 16.22 17.19 5.44
N ALA A 410 15.86 17.09 6.72
CA ALA A 410 16.78 16.95 7.85
C ALA A 410 16.29 15.86 8.83
N THR A 411 17.07 15.58 9.88
CA THR A 411 16.72 14.58 10.92
C THR A 411 15.59 15.05 11.83
N ASP A 412 15.53 16.36 12.06
CA ASP A 412 14.58 17.11 12.86
C ASP A 412 13.40 17.67 12.05
N SER A 413 13.48 17.68 10.71
CA SER A 413 12.37 18.09 9.84
C SER A 413 11.20 17.10 9.83
N THR A 414 10.08 17.49 9.21
CA THR A 414 8.89 16.66 9.01
C THR A 414 8.61 16.46 7.53
N TRP A 415 9.12 15.36 7.01
CA TRP A 415 8.83 14.85 5.67
C TRP A 415 7.32 14.59 5.51
N ALA A 416 6.67 15.23 4.54
CA ALA A 416 5.21 15.33 4.49
C ALA A 416 4.53 13.97 4.29
N ARG A 417 5.11 13.09 3.47
CA ARG A 417 4.61 11.72 3.31
C ARG A 417 4.84 10.83 4.52
N GLY A 418 5.88 11.09 5.32
CA GLY A 418 6.09 10.39 6.59
C GLY A 418 4.99 10.69 7.60
N GLN A 419 4.61 11.97 7.70
CA GLN A 419 3.45 12.40 8.47
C GLN A 419 2.17 11.74 7.96
N ALA A 420 1.98 11.68 6.63
CA ALA A 420 0.81 11.07 6.02
C ALA A 420 0.70 9.56 6.29
N TRP A 421 1.81 8.81 6.19
CA TRP A 421 1.87 7.38 6.54
C TRP A 421 1.53 7.15 8.01
N ALA A 422 1.99 8.02 8.91
CA ALA A 422 1.66 7.91 10.33
C ALA A 422 0.16 8.14 10.59
N ILE A 423 -0.46 9.14 9.94
CA ILE A 423 -1.92 9.37 10.03
C ILE A 423 -2.69 8.13 9.57
N LEU A 424 -2.36 7.60 8.38
CA LEU A 424 -3.05 6.45 7.80
C LEU A 424 -2.83 5.17 8.64
N GLY A 425 -1.57 4.84 8.94
CA GLY A 425 -1.21 3.60 9.63
C GLY A 425 -1.70 3.53 11.09
N TYR A 426 -1.72 4.65 11.83
CA TYR A 426 -2.34 4.66 13.17
C TYR A 426 -3.86 4.62 13.12
N ALA A 427 -4.51 5.25 12.13
CA ALA A 427 -5.95 5.12 11.91
C ALA A 427 -6.35 3.66 11.62
N GLN A 428 -5.61 2.98 10.73
CA GLN A 428 -5.77 1.55 10.47
C GLN A 428 -5.52 0.71 11.74
N THR A 429 -4.42 0.95 12.46
CA THR A 429 -4.08 0.22 13.70
C THR A 429 -5.18 0.36 14.76
N TYR A 430 -5.77 1.55 14.93
CA TYR A 430 -6.93 1.73 15.80
C TYR A 430 -8.14 0.92 15.31
N MET A 431 -8.40 0.86 14.00
CA MET A 431 -9.54 0.09 13.47
C MET A 431 -9.44 -1.42 13.73
N TRP A 432 -8.23 -1.95 13.87
CA TRP A 432 -7.98 -3.35 14.26
C TRP A 432 -7.93 -3.59 15.78
N THR A 433 -7.30 -2.70 16.54
CA THR A 433 -7.04 -2.91 17.98
C THR A 433 -8.09 -2.29 18.91
N LYS A 434 -8.73 -1.21 18.48
CA LYS A 434 -9.54 -0.27 19.29
C LYS A 434 -8.81 0.33 20.51
N GLU A 435 -7.47 0.26 20.53
CA GLU A 435 -6.66 0.86 21.58
C GLU A 435 -6.54 2.37 21.38
N ARG A 436 -7.22 3.12 22.26
CA ARG A 436 -7.47 4.57 22.14
C ARG A 436 -6.22 5.42 21.86
N ILE A 437 -5.07 5.02 22.39
CA ILE A 437 -3.78 5.69 22.16
C ILE A 437 -3.41 5.83 20.67
N PHE A 438 -3.84 4.90 19.81
CA PHE A 438 -3.60 4.99 18.35
C PHE A 438 -4.56 5.95 17.65
N LEU A 439 -5.82 6.06 18.12
CA LEU A 439 -6.76 7.08 17.64
C LEU A 439 -6.26 8.48 18.02
N ASP A 440 -5.88 8.66 19.28
CA ASP A 440 -5.34 9.94 19.78
C ASP A 440 -4.06 10.35 19.04
N ALA A 441 -3.13 9.41 18.82
CA ALA A 441 -1.93 9.66 18.00
C ALA A 441 -2.28 10.09 16.57
N ALA A 442 -3.17 9.38 15.88
CA ALA A 442 -3.58 9.69 14.51
C ALA A 442 -4.32 11.05 14.41
N CYS A 443 -5.12 11.40 15.40
CA CYS A 443 -5.74 12.71 15.51
C CYS A 443 -4.71 13.83 15.73
N GLY A 444 -3.75 13.64 16.64
CA GLY A 444 -2.66 14.59 16.89
C GLY A 444 -1.71 14.78 15.69
N LEU A 445 -1.46 13.71 14.93
CA LEU A 445 -0.72 13.74 13.66
C LEU A 445 -1.49 14.49 12.56
N THR A 446 -2.82 14.36 12.53
CA THR A 446 -3.71 15.05 11.59
C THR A 446 -3.75 16.55 11.87
N GLU A 447 -3.93 16.95 13.13
CA GLU A 447 -3.86 18.36 13.55
C GLU A 447 -2.55 19.01 13.09
N TYR A 448 -1.42 18.34 13.26
CA TYR A 448 -0.13 18.85 12.79
C TYR A 448 -0.12 19.05 11.27
N PHE A 449 -0.52 18.03 10.49
CA PHE A 449 -0.51 18.07 9.03
C PHE A 449 -1.39 19.20 8.49
N LEU A 450 -2.62 19.35 8.99
CA LEU A 450 -3.53 20.42 8.59
C LEU A 450 -3.00 21.82 8.97
N ARG A 451 -2.35 21.95 10.14
CA ARG A 451 -1.69 23.21 10.55
C ARG A 451 -0.51 23.56 9.66
N ARG A 452 0.31 22.58 9.25
CA ARG A 452 1.45 22.81 8.34
C ARG A 452 1.03 23.06 6.88
N LEU A 453 -0.13 22.56 6.45
CA LEU A 453 -0.75 22.94 5.16
C LEU A 453 -1.26 24.38 5.14
N GLY A 454 -1.82 24.85 6.26
CA GLY A 454 -2.44 26.17 6.33
C GLY A 454 -3.78 26.27 5.59
N PRO A 455 -4.32 27.48 5.41
CA PRO A 455 -5.66 27.69 4.87
C PRO A 455 -5.79 27.23 3.41
N GLY A 456 -6.91 26.56 3.10
CA GLY A 456 -7.25 26.08 1.74
C GLY A 456 -6.63 24.73 1.35
N TYR A 457 -5.81 24.13 2.22
CA TYR A 457 -5.22 22.79 2.09
C TYR A 457 -4.64 22.48 0.70
N ASN A 458 -3.76 23.37 0.22
CA ASN A 458 -2.98 23.15 -0.99
C ASN A 458 -2.11 21.87 -0.89
N VAL A 459 -1.52 21.45 -2.00
CA VAL A 459 -0.56 20.34 -2.01
C VAL A 459 0.60 20.63 -1.04
N PRO A 460 0.97 19.71 -0.12
CA PRO A 460 2.06 19.95 0.83
C PRO A 460 3.40 20.09 0.11
N PRO A 461 4.35 20.88 0.66
CA PRO A 461 5.75 20.75 0.28
C PRO A 461 6.24 19.32 0.56
N TRP A 462 7.25 18.84 -0.17
CA TRP A 462 7.78 17.48 0.01
C TRP A 462 8.24 17.18 1.46
N ASP A 463 8.71 18.20 2.16
CA ASP A 463 9.02 18.22 3.58
C ASP A 463 8.63 19.60 4.11
N PHE A 464 7.94 19.65 5.25
CA PHE A 464 7.35 20.88 5.78
C PHE A 464 8.39 21.91 6.25
N ASP A 465 9.62 21.49 6.54
CA ASP A 465 10.70 22.35 7.04
C ASP A 465 11.81 22.57 6.00
N ALA A 466 11.62 22.10 4.76
CA ALA A 466 12.52 22.36 3.65
C ALA A 466 12.44 23.83 3.20
N PRO A 467 13.57 24.51 2.91
CA PRO A 467 13.56 25.83 2.30
C PRO A 467 13.03 25.76 0.87
N VAL A 468 12.22 26.75 0.48
CA VAL A 468 11.76 26.91 -0.90
C VAL A 468 12.90 27.52 -1.73
N GLU A 469 13.74 26.66 -2.32
CA GLU A 469 14.89 27.06 -3.14
C GLU A 469 14.50 27.95 -4.33
N ASN A 470 13.31 27.74 -4.92
CA ASN A 470 12.74 28.57 -5.98
C ASN A 470 11.23 28.81 -5.75
N PRO A 471 10.78 30.04 -5.42
CA PRO A 471 9.37 30.37 -5.25
C PRO A 471 8.48 30.19 -6.50
N GLU A 472 9.04 30.18 -7.70
CA GLU A 472 8.31 29.92 -8.96
C GLU A 472 8.17 28.41 -9.26
N LYS A 473 9.04 27.58 -8.69
CA LYS A 473 9.01 26.11 -8.79
C LYS A 473 9.20 25.45 -7.40
N PRO A 474 8.29 25.68 -6.44
CA PRO A 474 8.29 24.98 -5.17
C PRO A 474 8.12 23.46 -5.40
N VAL A 475 8.81 22.66 -4.59
CA VAL A 475 8.75 21.19 -4.68
C VAL A 475 7.68 20.67 -3.74
N PHE A 476 6.65 20.03 -4.30
CA PHE A 476 5.50 19.50 -3.57
C PHE A 476 5.55 17.96 -3.45
N ASP A 477 4.63 17.39 -2.67
CA ASP A 477 4.32 15.97 -2.73
C ASP A 477 2.81 15.68 -2.69
N SER A 478 2.21 15.58 -3.87
CA SER A 478 0.81 15.20 -4.09
C SER A 478 0.40 13.87 -3.44
N SER A 479 1.33 12.91 -3.32
CA SER A 479 1.03 11.62 -2.70
C SER A 479 0.75 11.74 -1.20
N ALA A 480 1.38 12.67 -0.50
CA ALA A 480 1.14 12.90 0.93
C ALA A 480 -0.31 13.33 1.21
N SER A 481 -0.94 14.14 0.34
CA SER A 481 -2.36 14.52 0.48
C SER A 481 -3.31 13.33 0.32
N SER A 482 -3.14 12.49 -0.71
CA SER A 482 -4.06 11.36 -0.94
C SER A 482 -3.91 10.28 0.13
N ILE A 483 -2.68 10.04 0.62
CA ILE A 483 -2.42 9.16 1.77
C ILE A 483 -3.08 9.71 3.05
N ALA A 484 -2.80 10.98 3.40
CA ALA A 484 -3.29 11.57 4.64
C ALA A 484 -4.82 11.65 4.68
N ALA A 485 -5.46 12.05 3.56
CA ALA A 485 -6.91 12.13 3.46
C ALA A 485 -7.61 10.77 3.63
N ASN A 486 -7.02 9.66 3.15
CA ASN A 486 -7.54 8.32 3.44
C ASN A 486 -7.54 8.02 4.94
N GLY A 487 -6.45 8.37 5.64
CA GLY A 487 -6.36 8.24 7.09
C GLY A 487 -7.40 9.12 7.81
N MET A 488 -7.56 10.39 7.40
CA MET A 488 -8.57 11.30 7.98
C MET A 488 -10.01 10.78 7.83
N MET A 489 -10.35 10.14 6.71
CA MET A 489 -11.67 9.51 6.54
C MET A 489 -11.85 8.30 7.47
N ILE A 490 -10.83 7.45 7.63
CA ILE A 490 -10.85 6.35 8.61
C ILE A 490 -10.99 6.90 10.05
N LEU A 491 -10.40 8.06 10.34
CA LEU A 491 -10.57 8.74 11.63
C LEU A 491 -11.98 9.30 11.82
N SER A 492 -12.65 9.78 10.77
CA SER A 492 -14.08 10.11 10.84
C SER A 492 -14.93 8.87 11.16
N GLU A 493 -14.72 7.75 10.46
CA GLU A 493 -15.41 6.48 10.75
C GLU A 493 -15.16 5.99 12.19
N ALA A 494 -13.92 6.12 12.68
CA ALA A 494 -13.53 5.80 14.05
C ALA A 494 -14.18 6.71 15.10
N LEU A 495 -14.17 8.02 14.88
CA LEU A 495 -14.70 9.02 15.80
C LEU A 495 -16.25 8.99 15.87
N VAL A 496 -16.93 8.60 14.79
CA VAL A 496 -18.37 8.29 14.82
C VAL A 496 -18.64 7.09 15.73
N ALA A 497 -17.86 6.02 15.60
CA ALA A 497 -18.01 4.81 16.43
C ALA A 497 -17.67 5.04 17.92
N ASP A 498 -16.82 6.02 18.21
CA ASP A 498 -16.46 6.48 19.57
C ASP A 498 -17.43 7.56 20.11
N GLY A 499 -18.41 8.01 19.30
CA GLY A 499 -19.45 8.97 19.69
C GLY A 499 -19.05 10.45 19.59
N GLN A 500 -17.83 10.76 19.12
CA GLN A 500 -17.31 12.12 18.97
C GLN A 500 -17.78 12.79 17.66
N LEU A 501 -19.09 12.79 17.41
CA LEU A 501 -19.70 13.14 16.11
C LEU A 501 -19.22 14.48 15.50
N ALA A 502 -19.11 15.54 16.30
CA ALA A 502 -18.68 16.85 15.81
C ALA A 502 -17.21 16.87 15.36
N ILE A 503 -16.33 16.15 16.07
CA ILE A 503 -14.91 16.03 15.68
C ILE A 503 -14.82 15.11 14.46
N ALA A 504 -15.59 14.02 14.41
CA ALA A 504 -15.66 13.12 13.26
C ALA A 504 -16.06 13.83 11.96
N GLU A 505 -17.00 14.76 12.05
CA GLU A 505 -17.45 15.60 10.93
C GLU A 505 -16.35 16.56 10.48
N ASN A 506 -15.65 17.22 11.40
CA ASN A 506 -14.55 18.12 11.05
C ASN A 506 -13.37 17.38 10.40
N PHE A 507 -13.05 16.15 10.84
CA PHE A 507 -12.07 15.28 10.17
C PHE A 507 -12.51 14.90 8.74
N ARG A 508 -13.81 14.62 8.54
CA ARG A 508 -14.40 14.30 7.23
C ARG A 508 -14.33 15.48 6.27
N ILE A 509 -14.68 16.68 6.75
CA ILE A 509 -14.60 17.93 5.98
C ILE A 509 -13.14 18.21 5.60
N ALA A 510 -12.21 18.14 6.56
CA ALA A 510 -10.79 18.36 6.29
C ALA A 510 -10.22 17.37 5.25
N ALA A 511 -10.60 16.10 5.33
CA ALA A 511 -10.19 15.09 4.34
C ALA A 511 -10.68 15.41 2.92
N ILE A 512 -11.93 15.85 2.79
CA ILE A 512 -12.54 16.26 1.52
C ILE A 512 -11.85 17.51 0.98
N ASP A 513 -11.61 18.52 1.81
CA ASP A 513 -10.99 19.78 1.37
C ASP A 513 -9.49 19.63 1.04
N VAL A 514 -8.77 18.73 1.72
CA VAL A 514 -7.41 18.30 1.33
C VAL A 514 -7.42 17.65 -0.06
N VAL A 515 -8.40 16.81 -0.38
CA VAL A 515 -8.50 16.19 -1.71
C VAL A 515 -8.95 17.19 -2.78
N LYS A 516 -9.80 18.17 -2.46
CA LYS A 516 -10.10 19.28 -3.38
C LYS A 516 -8.87 20.14 -3.66
N GLY A 517 -8.09 20.50 -2.64
CA GLY A 517 -6.82 21.22 -2.81
C GLY A 517 -5.80 20.43 -3.62
N LEU A 518 -5.72 19.11 -3.41
CA LEU A 518 -4.94 18.19 -4.22
C LEU A 518 -5.39 18.17 -5.70
N LEU A 519 -6.70 18.06 -5.96
CA LEU A 519 -7.24 18.04 -7.33
C LEU A 519 -6.98 19.38 -8.04
N ARG A 520 -7.11 20.52 -7.36
CA ARG A 520 -6.76 21.84 -7.90
C ARG A 520 -5.26 22.02 -8.20
N GLY A 521 -4.38 21.49 -7.34
CA GLY A 521 -2.94 21.74 -7.41
C GLY A 521 -2.08 20.65 -8.08
N ALA A 522 -2.65 19.48 -8.36
CA ALA A 522 -1.89 18.33 -8.86
C ALA A 522 -2.63 17.37 -9.80
N LEU A 523 -3.92 17.53 -10.10
CA LEU A 523 -4.56 16.69 -11.12
C LEU A 523 -3.92 16.96 -12.50
N ALA A 524 -3.52 15.92 -13.21
CA ALA A 524 -2.91 16.06 -14.53
C ALA A 524 -3.93 16.59 -15.56
N GLU A 525 -3.66 17.78 -16.11
CA GLU A 525 -4.49 18.47 -17.11
C GLU A 525 -4.62 17.68 -18.43
N GLU A 526 -3.60 16.89 -18.77
CA GLU A 526 -3.57 15.97 -19.89
C GLU A 526 -4.63 14.87 -19.69
N LYS A 527 -5.69 14.89 -20.51
CA LYS A 527 -6.83 13.97 -20.40
C LYS A 527 -6.79 12.91 -21.50
N ALA A 528 -7.09 11.68 -21.11
CA ALA A 528 -7.34 10.55 -22.00
C ALA A 528 -8.86 10.32 -22.15
N ARG A 529 -9.27 9.66 -23.23
CA ARG A 529 -10.63 9.11 -23.40
C ARG A 529 -10.62 7.80 -24.18
N PHE A 530 -11.64 6.97 -24.00
CA PHE A 530 -11.84 5.77 -24.79
C PHE A 530 -12.35 6.12 -26.19
N VAL A 531 -11.87 5.41 -27.21
CA VAL A 531 -12.36 5.57 -28.59
C VAL A 531 -13.67 4.79 -28.73
N VAL A 532 -14.77 5.51 -28.99
CA VAL A 532 -16.09 4.89 -29.20
C VAL A 532 -16.24 4.49 -30.67
N ASP A 533 -15.76 3.29 -31.02
CA ASP A 533 -16.01 2.69 -32.32
C ASP A 533 -17.50 2.30 -32.44
N GLY A 534 -18.21 2.96 -33.37
CA GLY A 534 -19.62 2.71 -33.64
C GLY A 534 -19.92 1.34 -34.25
N SER A 535 -18.90 0.57 -34.66
CA SER A 535 -19.03 -0.73 -35.32
C SER A 535 -18.89 -1.94 -34.38
N GLN A 536 -18.27 -1.80 -33.20
CA GLN A 536 -17.93 -2.92 -32.31
C GLN A 536 -18.75 -2.96 -31.02
N LYS A 537 -20.07 -3.13 -31.15
CA LYS A 537 -20.93 -3.47 -30.00
C LYS A 537 -20.86 -4.97 -29.67
N GLY A 538 -19.97 -5.32 -28.75
CA GLY A 538 -20.01 -6.57 -27.99
C GLY A 538 -19.24 -7.73 -28.60
N SER A 539 -17.93 -7.58 -28.79
CA SER A 539 -17.05 -8.75 -28.89
C SER A 539 -16.68 -9.22 -27.48
N GLU A 540 -16.38 -10.51 -27.31
CA GLU A 540 -15.93 -11.02 -26.00
C GLU A 540 -14.44 -10.73 -25.70
N ASN A 541 -13.75 -10.04 -26.61
CA ASN A 541 -12.32 -9.74 -26.59
C ASN A 541 -12.05 -8.22 -26.75
N ASP A 542 -12.96 -7.35 -26.28
CA ASP A 542 -12.88 -5.90 -26.45
C ASP A 542 -11.61 -5.29 -25.79
N THR A 543 -10.52 -5.22 -26.55
CA THR A 543 -9.39 -4.33 -26.30
C THR A 543 -9.83 -2.90 -26.64
N LEU A 544 -10.28 -2.15 -25.63
CA LEU A 544 -10.59 -0.74 -25.80
C LEU A 544 -9.36 0.03 -26.32
N GLU A 545 -9.56 0.93 -27.28
CA GLU A 545 -8.55 1.90 -27.71
C GLU A 545 -8.69 3.21 -26.91
N ILE A 546 -7.57 3.92 -26.70
CA ILE A 546 -7.50 5.11 -25.87
C ILE A 546 -6.64 6.18 -26.54
N GLU A 547 -7.21 7.36 -26.76
CA GLU A 547 -6.52 8.54 -27.29
C GLU A 547 -6.35 9.65 -26.24
N ASP A 548 -5.52 10.65 -26.53
CA ASP A 548 -5.47 11.89 -25.75
C ASP A 548 -6.57 12.85 -26.26
N VAL A 549 -7.28 13.50 -25.35
CA VAL A 549 -8.35 14.48 -25.66
C VAL A 549 -7.79 15.71 -26.40
N LEU A 550 -6.51 16.03 -26.15
CA LEU A 550 -5.71 16.93 -26.97
C LEU A 550 -4.52 16.14 -27.53
N ALA A 551 -4.49 15.93 -28.84
CA ALA A 551 -3.51 15.04 -29.49
C ALA A 551 -2.05 15.41 -29.15
N GLY A 552 -1.29 14.43 -28.63
CA GLY A 552 0.10 14.61 -28.20
C GLY A 552 0.27 15.19 -26.79
N SER A 553 -0.82 15.55 -26.10
CA SER A 553 -0.83 15.99 -24.71
C SER A 553 -0.99 14.78 -23.78
N THR A 554 0.08 13.99 -23.66
CA THR A 554 0.10 12.73 -22.89
C THR A 554 0.66 12.94 -21.48
N PHE A 555 -0.06 12.48 -20.46
CA PHE A 555 0.50 12.20 -19.13
C PHE A 555 -0.15 10.93 -18.56
N ASP A 556 0.61 9.84 -18.40
CA ASP A 556 0.07 8.53 -18.00
C ASP A 556 -0.47 8.48 -16.56
N GLY A 557 0.02 9.32 -15.65
CA GLY A 557 -0.41 9.36 -14.25
C GLY A 557 -1.70 10.16 -14.02
N ILE A 558 -2.33 9.97 -12.86
CA ILE A 558 -3.46 10.81 -12.44
C ILE A 558 -2.95 12.11 -11.82
N LEU A 559 -2.00 12.01 -10.89
CA LEU A 559 -1.42 13.14 -10.17
C LEU A 559 -0.04 13.52 -10.74
N LYS A 560 0.24 14.83 -10.71
CA LYS A 560 1.55 15.47 -10.87
C LYS A 560 2.11 15.84 -9.50
N ASN A 561 3.28 16.50 -9.47
CA ASN A 561 3.82 17.23 -8.33
C ASN A 561 4.02 16.36 -7.07
N GLY A 562 4.30 15.07 -7.26
CA GLY A 562 4.74 14.12 -6.25
C GLY A 562 6.26 14.10 -6.11
N THR A 563 6.77 13.76 -4.92
CA THR A 563 8.22 13.70 -4.66
C THR A 563 8.61 12.42 -3.92
N ALA A 564 9.17 11.46 -4.66
CA ALA A 564 9.60 10.19 -4.07
C ALA A 564 10.80 10.38 -3.11
N ASN A 565 11.80 11.19 -3.47
CA ASN A 565 12.92 11.54 -2.57
C ASN A 565 13.64 12.81 -3.06
N ASN A 566 13.68 13.88 -2.25
CA ASN A 566 14.41 15.11 -2.58
C ASN A 566 15.52 15.46 -1.57
N ASN A 567 15.91 14.52 -0.70
CA ASN A 567 17.02 14.70 0.24
C ASN A 567 18.33 15.00 -0.51
N VAL A 568 19.12 15.96 -0.03
CA VAL A 568 20.38 16.39 -0.67
C VAL A 568 21.45 15.29 -0.70
N GLY A 569 21.35 14.29 0.18
CA GLY A 569 22.22 13.11 0.22
C GLY A 569 21.68 11.89 -0.53
N ALA A 570 20.71 12.05 -1.43
CA ALA A 570 20.15 10.97 -2.25
C ALA A 570 20.93 10.75 -3.56
N ASN A 571 21.18 9.49 -3.93
CA ASN A 571 21.92 9.14 -5.16
C ASN A 571 21.22 9.56 -6.46
N ARG A 572 19.87 9.62 -6.46
CA ARG A 572 19.01 10.26 -7.47
C ARG A 572 17.93 11.01 -6.69
N ARG A 573 17.78 12.32 -6.94
CA ARG A 573 16.62 13.10 -6.46
C ARG A 573 15.46 12.85 -7.43
N TYR A 574 14.31 12.50 -6.89
CA TYR A 574 13.06 12.16 -7.57
C TYR A 574 11.98 13.11 -7.05
N ALA A 575 11.75 14.22 -7.74
CA ALA A 575 10.87 15.31 -7.34
C ALA A 575 10.07 15.82 -8.54
N ASN A 576 8.87 16.34 -8.32
CA ASN A 576 7.95 16.81 -9.37
C ASN A 576 7.67 15.73 -10.44
N HIS A 577 7.22 14.55 -9.99
CA HIS A 577 6.78 13.44 -10.84
C HIS A 577 5.34 13.05 -10.47
N GLY A 578 4.63 12.36 -11.36
CA GLY A 578 3.52 11.49 -10.95
C GLY A 578 4.04 10.26 -10.21
N LEU A 579 3.28 9.72 -9.26
CA LEU A 579 3.70 8.62 -8.38
C LEU A 579 2.59 7.57 -8.28
N VAL A 580 2.90 6.32 -8.61
CA VAL A 580 1.92 5.22 -8.68
C VAL A 580 1.11 5.00 -7.38
N TYR A 581 1.74 5.22 -6.22
CA TYR A 581 1.04 5.17 -4.93
C TYR A 581 0.15 6.38 -4.67
N GLY A 582 0.55 7.58 -5.12
CA GLY A 582 -0.29 8.78 -5.04
C GLY A 582 -1.60 8.61 -5.82
N ASP A 583 -1.49 8.07 -7.03
CA ASP A 583 -2.61 7.67 -7.90
C ASP A 583 -3.50 6.63 -7.20
N TYR A 584 -2.93 5.54 -6.69
CA TYR A 584 -3.64 4.48 -5.96
C TYR A 584 -4.46 5.02 -4.76
N TYR A 585 -3.85 5.85 -3.90
CA TYR A 585 -4.56 6.39 -2.74
C TYR A 585 -5.66 7.39 -3.14
N LEU A 586 -5.54 8.10 -4.28
CA LEU A 586 -6.62 8.94 -4.79
C LEU A 586 -7.83 8.10 -5.25
N LEU A 587 -7.59 6.97 -5.92
CA LEU A 587 -8.64 6.02 -6.31
C LEU A 587 -9.35 5.43 -5.08
N GLN A 588 -8.57 5.01 -4.07
CA GLN A 588 -9.09 4.49 -2.80
C GLN A 588 -9.92 5.53 -2.04
N PHE A 589 -9.55 6.82 -2.09
CA PHE A 589 -10.35 7.89 -1.50
C PHE A 589 -11.71 7.99 -2.21
N GLY A 590 -11.75 7.98 -3.54
CA GLY A 590 -13.00 7.96 -4.31
C GLY A 590 -13.87 6.75 -3.98
N ASN A 591 -13.29 5.55 -3.86
CA ASN A 591 -14.03 4.35 -3.47
C ASN A 591 -14.47 4.36 -1.99
N ARG A 592 -13.79 5.11 -1.12
CA ARG A 592 -14.23 5.34 0.27
C ARG A 592 -15.42 6.29 0.34
N LEU A 593 -15.45 7.37 -0.47
CA LEU A 593 -16.64 8.23 -0.59
C LEU A 593 -17.88 7.42 -1.04
N LEU A 594 -17.71 6.50 -2.01
CA LEU A 594 -18.76 5.57 -2.44
C LEU A 594 -19.18 4.59 -1.33
N ARG A 595 -18.23 3.97 -0.61
CA ARG A 595 -18.51 3.09 0.55
C ARG A 595 -19.30 3.80 1.65
N MET A 596 -19.04 5.09 1.86
CA MET A 596 -19.70 5.91 2.87
C MET A 596 -21.00 6.58 2.37
N GLY A 597 -21.38 6.38 1.10
CA GLY A 597 -22.61 6.94 0.51
C GLY A 597 -22.63 8.47 0.39
N LEU A 598 -21.46 9.10 0.28
CA LEU A 598 -21.30 10.56 0.32
C LEU A 598 -21.49 11.26 -1.05
N ILE A 599 -21.66 10.51 -2.13
CA ILE A 599 -21.66 10.94 -3.54
C ILE A 599 -22.50 10.02 -4.43
#